data_AF-A0A1D3D7C7-F1
#
_entry.id   AF-A0A1D3D7C7-F1
#
_cell.length_a   1.000
_cell.length_b   1.000
_cell.length_c   1.000
_cell.angle_alpha   90.00
_cell.angle_beta   90.00
_cell.angle_gamma   90.00
#
_symmetry.space_group_name_H-M   'P 1'
#
loop_
_entity.id
_entity.type
_entity.pdbx_description
1 polymer ?
#
loop_
_entity_poly.entity_id
_entity_poly.type
_entity_poly.pdbx_seq_one_letter_code
_entity_poly.pdbx_strand_id
1 'polypeptide(L)'
;MPINRLNSGYSGYLSGQSESSEHLQVRSDTFYGRLGSVRDTGHATTPTRRKSFSQQSSLRRISVRLSYDEDAYPGGLDIDMFALLYDTSCTFVDCIFYKHPEDASGSFSLNQKTNSLAIDLESVPDSCHTIVLAAAVYTTGMSITELDGGIIEIFEGFMGPTLISIELQSLDLNGENGSDAAGFVFLALSEFGGKWRCRRLERFCKPELPVLMKVSKEESQQLEEDFAMGNLQNLRTLDFAAKRMEVVPDSGRVTETSRFSPNTSKLGKLGVLQSRLSSLAKQEKDEGERKTVARLSAVEAEQQRMSRRLMNIEDKLDMLLDALK
;
A
#
# COMPACT_ATOMS: atom_id res chain seq x y z
N MET A 1 64.58 6.96 3.77
CA MET A 1 63.22 6.68 3.25
C MET A 1 62.79 5.31 3.76
N PRO A 2 61.99 5.23 4.83
CA PRO A 2 61.56 3.98 5.46
C PRO A 2 60.13 3.58 5.04
N ILE A 3 59.82 2.28 5.02
CA ILE A 3 58.45 1.77 5.18
C ILE A 3 58.49 0.60 6.15
N ASN A 4 57.94 0.82 7.35
CA ASN A 4 57.67 -0.19 8.37
C ASN A 4 56.46 -1.05 7.95
N ARG A 5 56.59 -2.37 8.10
CA ARG A 5 55.49 -3.33 8.12
C ARG A 5 54.92 -3.41 9.54
N LEU A 6 53.60 -3.38 9.68
CA LEU A 6 52.90 -3.74 10.92
C LEU A 6 52.34 -5.16 10.82
N ASN A 7 52.63 -5.95 11.85
CA ASN A 7 52.13 -7.30 12.09
C ASN A 7 50.65 -7.30 12.48
N SER A 8 49.91 -8.29 11.98
CA SER A 8 48.62 -8.74 12.52
C SER A 8 48.87 -9.97 13.40
N GLY A 9 48.36 -9.95 14.63
CA GLY A 9 48.47 -11.05 15.60
C GLY A 9 47.09 -11.55 16.01
N TYR A 10 46.91 -12.87 15.93
CA TYR A 10 45.70 -13.65 16.19
C TYR A 10 45.87 -14.45 17.50
N SER A 11 44.86 -14.44 18.39
CA SER A 11 44.60 -15.42 19.48
C SER A 11 43.41 -14.90 20.31
N GLY A 12 42.28 -15.57 20.59
CA GLY A 12 41.90 -16.98 20.56
C GLY A 12 41.76 -17.51 21.99
N TYR A 13 40.55 -17.57 22.58
CA TYR A 13 40.16 -18.50 23.67
C TYR A 13 38.62 -18.61 23.82
N LEU A 14 38.10 -19.83 23.62
CA LEU A 14 36.90 -20.44 24.24
C LEU A 14 37.41 -21.25 25.47
N SER A 15 36.70 -21.64 26.54
CA SER A 15 35.32 -21.59 27.02
C SER A 15 35.31 -22.21 28.45
N GLY A 16 34.29 -21.94 29.28
CA GLY A 16 34.03 -22.70 30.53
C GLY A 16 32.77 -22.24 31.28
N GLN A 17 31.84 -23.17 31.52
CA GLN A 17 30.43 -23.04 31.92
C GLN A 17 30.18 -22.83 33.44
N SER A 18 29.03 -22.26 33.83
CA SER A 18 27.88 -22.98 34.44
C SER A 18 26.81 -22.06 35.11
N GLU A 19 25.55 -22.24 34.67
CA GLU A 19 24.26 -22.17 35.38
C GLU A 19 23.83 -20.97 36.25
N SER A 20 22.86 -20.20 35.74
CA SER A 20 21.59 -19.95 36.45
C SER A 20 20.49 -19.60 35.44
N SER A 21 19.56 -20.53 35.26
CA SER A 21 18.38 -20.41 34.40
C SER A 21 17.35 -19.46 35.02
N GLU A 22 17.25 -18.23 34.51
CA GLU A 22 16.04 -17.42 34.64
C GLU A 22 15.45 -17.18 33.25
N HIS A 23 14.21 -17.64 33.10
CA HIS A 23 13.36 -17.48 31.93
C HIS A 23 13.12 -15.98 31.66
N LEU A 24 13.99 -15.34 30.89
CA LEU A 24 13.66 -14.08 30.24
C LEU A 24 12.92 -14.41 28.94
N GLN A 25 11.58 -14.44 29.03
CA GLN A 25 10.73 -14.27 27.86
C GLN A 25 11.06 -12.93 27.23
N VAL A 26 11.90 -12.95 26.20
CA VAL A 26 12.10 -11.83 25.28
C VAL A 26 10.78 -11.66 24.53
N ARG A 27 9.87 -10.85 25.11
CA ARG A 27 8.67 -10.39 24.44
C ARG A 27 9.11 -9.52 23.27
N SER A 28 8.98 -10.05 22.07
CA SER A 28 9.20 -9.34 20.83
C SER A 28 8.22 -8.18 20.72
N ASP A 29 8.73 -6.96 20.87
CA ASP A 29 8.02 -5.69 20.69
C ASP A 29 7.80 -5.36 19.20
N THR A 30 7.59 -6.39 18.37
CA THR A 30 7.33 -6.24 16.95
C THR A 30 5.89 -5.76 16.73
N PHE A 31 5.64 -5.10 15.60
CA PHE A 31 4.30 -4.68 15.17
C PHE A 31 3.21 -5.78 15.37
N TYR A 32 3.57 -7.05 15.15
CA TYR A 32 2.69 -8.21 15.37
C TYR A 32 2.47 -8.57 16.85
N GLY A 33 3.45 -8.33 17.73
CA GLY A 33 3.35 -8.55 19.18
C GLY A 33 2.41 -7.56 19.89
N ARG A 34 2.33 -6.32 19.39
CA ARG A 34 1.44 -5.28 19.93
C ARG A 34 -0.06 -5.52 19.70
N LEU A 35 -0.44 -6.37 18.75
CA LEU A 35 -1.84 -6.71 18.50
C LEU A 35 -2.45 -7.60 19.60
N GLY A 36 -1.64 -8.15 20.53
CA GLY A 36 -2.08 -9.14 21.51
C GLY A 36 -1.92 -8.77 22.99
N SER A 37 -1.38 -7.61 23.38
CA SER A 37 -1.11 -7.31 24.80
C SER A 37 -1.69 -5.97 25.25
N VAL A 38 -2.65 -6.05 26.17
CA VAL A 38 -3.23 -4.90 26.86
C VAL A 38 -2.27 -4.43 27.96
N ARG A 39 -1.91 -3.15 27.85
CA ARG A 39 -1.33 -2.22 28.85
C ARG A 39 0.03 -2.57 29.44
N ASP A 40 1.00 -1.69 29.16
CA ASP A 40 1.75 -1.03 30.22
C ASP A 40 2.00 0.45 29.87
N THR A 41 1.70 1.31 30.84
CA THR A 41 1.85 2.76 30.82
C THR A 41 3.27 3.14 31.24
N GLY A 42 4.10 3.59 30.30
CA GLY A 42 5.42 4.14 30.62
C GLY A 42 5.99 4.92 29.43
N HIS A 43 5.93 6.25 29.51
CA HIS A 43 6.54 7.23 28.61
C HIS A 43 6.27 7.05 27.10
N ALA A 44 4.99 7.10 26.73
CA ALA A 44 4.63 7.43 25.36
C ALA A 44 4.80 8.94 25.14
N THR A 45 5.86 9.38 24.47
CA THR A 45 5.72 10.50 23.55
C THR A 45 4.74 10.04 22.49
N THR A 46 3.46 10.31 22.73
CA THR A 46 2.39 10.00 21.79
C THR A 46 2.77 10.66 20.47
N PRO A 47 3.02 9.91 19.38
CA PRO A 47 3.21 10.52 18.08
C PRO A 47 1.97 11.37 17.83
N THR A 48 2.17 12.66 17.60
CA THR A 48 1.08 13.62 17.44
C THR A 48 0.28 13.19 16.22
N ARG A 49 -0.87 12.55 16.46
CA ARG A 49 -1.82 12.18 15.41
C ARG A 49 -2.01 13.38 14.47
N ARG A 50 -1.75 13.19 13.18
CA ARG A 50 -1.86 14.23 12.14
C ARG A 50 -3.25 14.87 12.24
N LYS A 51 -3.31 16.13 12.65
CA LYS A 51 -4.58 16.85 12.97
C LYS A 51 -5.51 16.98 11.76
N SER A 52 -4.97 16.87 10.54
CA SER A 52 -5.72 16.95 9.28
C SER A 52 -6.28 15.60 8.78
N PHE A 53 -5.85 14.48 9.37
CA PHE A 53 -6.25 13.14 8.90
C PHE A 53 -7.68 12.77 9.33
N SER A 54 -8.19 13.38 10.41
CA SER A 54 -9.50 13.02 10.97
C SER A 54 -10.65 13.69 10.20
N GLN A 55 -11.13 13.03 9.15
CA GLN A 55 -12.56 12.85 8.76
C GLN A 55 -12.76 12.54 7.27
N GLN A 56 -11.76 12.73 6.40
CA GLN A 56 -11.97 12.73 4.95
C GLN A 56 -11.35 11.55 4.17
N SER A 57 -10.31 10.88 4.71
CA SER A 57 -9.72 9.71 4.06
C SER A 57 -10.25 8.42 4.67
N SER A 58 -10.75 7.52 3.80
CA SER A 58 -11.23 6.20 4.20
C SER A 58 -10.08 5.22 4.44
N LEU A 59 -8.97 5.39 3.70
CA LEU A 59 -7.82 4.50 3.73
C LEU A 59 -6.80 4.93 4.78
N ARG A 60 -6.61 4.07 5.78
CA ARG A 60 -5.75 4.32 6.94
C ARG A 60 -4.43 3.58 6.89
N ARG A 61 -4.45 2.42 6.26
CA ARG A 61 -3.33 1.48 6.21
C ARG A 61 -3.29 0.85 4.85
N ILE A 62 -2.09 0.57 4.39
CA ILE A 62 -1.85 -0.26 3.23
C ILE A 62 -0.79 -1.31 3.55
N SER A 63 -0.84 -2.41 2.83
CA SER A 63 0.23 -3.39 2.80
C SER A 63 0.68 -3.55 1.37
N VAL A 64 1.99 -3.60 1.16
CA VAL A 64 2.62 -3.90 -0.11
C VAL A 64 3.24 -5.27 0.02
N ARG A 65 3.11 -6.12 -1.01
CA ARG A 65 3.73 -7.44 -1.05
C ARG A 65 4.35 -7.66 -2.41
N LEU A 66 5.56 -8.19 -2.41
CA LEU A 66 6.24 -8.71 -3.59
C LEU A 66 6.30 -10.23 -3.45
N SER A 67 5.73 -10.94 -4.42
CA SER A 67 5.71 -12.40 -4.48
C SER A 67 6.23 -12.88 -5.84
N TYR A 68 6.87 -14.03 -5.83
CA TYR A 68 7.44 -14.70 -6.99
C TYR A 68 7.51 -16.21 -6.71
N ASP A 69 7.78 -17.01 -7.73
CA ASP A 69 7.98 -18.45 -7.60
C ASP A 69 9.37 -18.73 -7.00
N GLU A 70 9.43 -18.99 -5.70
CA GLU A 70 10.69 -19.32 -5.01
C GLU A 70 11.30 -20.64 -5.51
N ASP A 71 10.49 -21.60 -5.99
CA ASP A 71 10.96 -22.90 -6.45
C ASP A 71 11.75 -22.78 -7.77
N ALA A 72 11.52 -21.72 -8.55
CA ALA A 72 12.28 -21.39 -9.75
C ALA A 72 13.74 -20.98 -9.43
N TYR A 73 14.04 -20.60 -8.19
CA TYR A 73 15.33 -20.06 -7.77
C TYR A 73 15.94 -20.83 -6.58
N PRO A 74 16.40 -22.08 -6.77
CA PRO A 74 16.94 -22.90 -5.68
C PRO A 74 18.22 -22.33 -5.03
N GLY A 75 18.92 -21.42 -5.71
CA GLY A 75 20.06 -20.68 -5.17
C GLY A 75 19.68 -19.50 -4.26
N GLY A 76 18.39 -19.21 -4.14
CA GLY A 76 17.86 -18.00 -3.53
C GLY A 76 17.96 -16.80 -4.47
N LEU A 77 17.19 -15.76 -4.14
CA LEU A 77 17.28 -14.44 -4.77
C LEU A 77 17.59 -13.40 -3.70
N ASP A 78 18.43 -12.45 -4.05
CA ASP A 78 18.65 -11.25 -3.26
C ASP A 78 17.73 -10.15 -3.80
N ILE A 79 16.65 -9.89 -3.07
CA ILE A 79 15.61 -8.95 -3.46
C ILE A 79 15.22 -8.09 -2.26
N ASP A 80 15.13 -6.80 -2.51
CA ASP A 80 14.77 -5.81 -1.50
C ASP A 80 13.57 -4.99 -1.94
N MET A 81 12.78 -4.56 -0.96
CA MET A 81 11.73 -3.56 -1.13
C MET A 81 12.06 -2.32 -0.30
N PHE A 82 11.79 -1.17 -0.89
CA PHE A 82 12.11 0.15 -0.35
C PHE A 82 10.86 1.00 -0.23
N ALA A 83 10.79 1.75 0.87
CA ALA A 83 10.03 3.00 0.91
C ALA A 83 10.99 4.17 1.09
N LEU A 84 10.91 5.13 0.18
CA LEU A 84 11.76 6.31 0.13
C LEU A 84 10.90 7.52 0.52
N LEU A 85 11.25 8.19 1.61
CA LEU A 85 10.40 9.20 2.23
C LEU A 85 10.95 10.59 1.91
N TYR A 86 10.06 11.48 1.51
CA TYR A 86 10.38 12.86 1.14
C TYR A 86 9.45 13.86 1.83
N ASP A 87 9.99 15.03 2.16
CA ASP A 87 9.21 16.16 2.68
C ASP A 87 8.52 16.95 1.55
N THR A 88 7.81 18.01 1.91
CA THR A 88 7.11 18.91 0.96
C THR A 88 8.05 19.67 0.03
N SER A 89 9.35 19.72 0.32
CA SER A 89 10.38 20.34 -0.53
C SER A 89 11.12 19.29 -1.38
N CYS A 90 10.59 18.06 -1.45
CA CYS A 90 11.23 16.90 -2.09
C CYS A 90 12.64 16.61 -1.55
N THR A 91 12.89 16.95 -0.28
CA THR A 91 14.11 16.61 0.44
C THR A 91 13.94 15.22 1.04
N PHE A 92 14.98 14.40 0.93
CA PHE A 92 14.99 13.06 1.51
C PHE A 92 14.90 13.13 3.04
N VAL A 93 13.99 12.36 3.61
CA VAL A 93 13.71 12.29 5.06
C VAL A 93 14.28 11.01 5.65
N ASP A 94 13.88 9.86 5.11
CA ASP A 94 14.28 8.53 5.58
C ASP A 94 14.08 7.48 4.48
N CYS A 95 14.58 6.26 4.70
CA CYS A 95 14.35 5.11 3.83
C CYS A 95 14.11 3.84 4.65
N ILE A 96 12.99 3.15 4.37
CA ILE A 96 12.69 1.84 4.95
C ILE A 96 13.20 0.75 4.01
N PHE A 97 14.03 -0.14 4.53
CA PHE A 97 14.67 -1.23 3.79
C PHE A 97 15.21 -2.29 4.78
N TYR A 98 15.87 -3.36 4.31
CA TYR A 98 16.24 -4.49 5.17
C TYR A 98 17.11 -4.15 6.39
N LYS A 99 17.96 -3.11 6.34
CA LYS A 99 18.74 -2.69 7.54
C LYS A 99 17.99 -1.73 8.46
N HIS A 100 16.93 -1.13 7.95
CA HIS A 100 16.07 -0.18 8.67
C HIS A 100 14.60 -0.53 8.40
N PRO A 101 14.11 -1.67 8.94
CA PRO A 101 12.81 -2.23 8.56
C PRO A 101 11.62 -1.52 9.20
N GLU A 102 11.84 -0.72 10.23
CA GLU A 102 10.80 0.02 10.95
C GLU A 102 11.28 1.46 11.14
N ASP A 103 10.36 2.41 11.11
CA ASP A 103 10.62 3.81 11.47
C ASP A 103 10.40 4.05 12.96
N ALA A 104 10.94 5.16 13.48
CA ALA A 104 10.78 5.52 14.89
C ALA A 104 9.32 5.77 15.31
N SER A 105 8.43 6.14 14.38
CA SER A 105 7.01 6.35 14.65
C SER A 105 6.18 5.07 14.63
N GLY A 106 6.71 3.96 14.11
CA GLY A 106 5.96 2.72 13.89
C GLY A 106 4.92 2.81 12.76
N SER A 107 5.10 3.76 11.84
CA SER A 107 4.28 3.93 10.64
C SER A 107 4.64 2.96 9.53
N PHE A 108 5.84 2.40 9.55
CA PHE A 108 6.37 1.49 8.55
C PHE A 108 6.87 0.23 9.22
N SER A 109 6.60 -0.92 8.61
CA SER A 109 7.10 -2.21 9.07
C SER A 109 7.34 -3.13 7.88
N LEU A 110 8.61 -3.38 7.56
CA LEU A 110 9.07 -4.30 6.52
C LEU A 110 9.34 -5.68 7.10
N ASN A 111 8.60 -6.68 6.63
CA ASN A 111 8.89 -8.09 6.87
C ASN A 111 9.68 -8.66 5.68
N GLN A 112 10.98 -8.83 5.89
CA GLN A 112 11.92 -9.36 4.88
C GLN A 112 11.63 -10.81 4.50
N LYS A 113 11.11 -11.62 5.43
CA LYS A 113 10.82 -13.04 5.13
C LYS A 113 9.70 -13.22 4.12
N THR A 114 8.78 -12.27 4.06
CA THR A 114 7.60 -12.33 3.19
C THR A 114 7.60 -11.21 2.16
N ASN A 115 8.70 -10.46 2.04
CA ASN A 115 8.82 -9.26 1.21
C ASN A 115 7.56 -8.39 1.26
N SER A 116 7.11 -8.09 2.47
CA SER A 116 5.88 -7.34 2.70
C SER A 116 6.11 -6.11 3.57
N LEU A 117 5.65 -4.96 3.10
CA LEU A 117 5.77 -3.68 3.78
C LEU A 117 4.38 -3.20 4.23
N ALA A 118 4.17 -3.06 5.53
CA ALA A 118 2.99 -2.43 6.09
C ALA A 118 3.23 -0.93 6.28
N ILE A 119 2.25 -0.10 5.90
CA ILE A 119 2.30 1.36 6.03
C ILE A 119 1.02 1.84 6.71
N ASP A 120 1.15 2.47 7.87
CA ASP A 120 0.08 3.13 8.62
C ASP A 120 0.04 4.62 8.29
N LEU A 121 -0.74 4.94 7.26
CA LEU A 121 -0.89 6.29 6.71
C LEU A 121 -1.44 7.32 7.72
N GLU A 122 -2.08 6.88 8.81
CA GLU A 122 -2.53 7.79 9.89
C GLU A 122 -1.38 8.26 10.80
N SER A 123 -0.32 7.46 10.93
CA SER A 123 0.79 7.72 11.83
C SER A 123 2.02 8.28 11.13
N VAL A 124 2.07 8.23 9.78
CA VAL A 124 3.16 8.80 8.97
C VAL A 124 3.45 10.23 9.45
N PRO A 125 4.70 10.55 9.86
CA PRO A 125 5.06 11.85 10.40
C PRO A 125 4.70 13.00 9.47
N ASP A 126 4.35 14.15 10.05
CA ASP A 126 4.06 15.38 9.28
C ASP A 126 5.27 15.87 8.46
N SER A 127 6.49 15.47 8.83
CA SER A 127 7.70 15.71 8.05
C SER A 127 7.78 14.89 6.76
N CYS A 128 6.98 13.83 6.63
CA CYS A 128 6.89 13.00 5.43
C CYS A 128 5.62 13.37 4.65
N HIS A 129 5.83 13.86 3.44
CA HIS A 129 4.77 14.26 2.53
C HIS A 129 4.56 13.24 1.40
N THR A 130 5.66 12.73 0.84
CA THR A 130 5.66 11.78 -0.26
C THR A 130 6.40 10.51 0.13
N ILE A 131 5.82 9.35 -0.20
CA ILE A 131 6.41 8.02 -0.04
C ILE A 131 6.53 7.43 -1.43
N VAL A 132 7.74 7.10 -1.86
CA VAL A 132 7.99 6.42 -3.12
C VAL A 132 8.39 4.98 -2.84
N LEU A 133 7.67 4.04 -3.44
CA LEU A 133 7.90 2.61 -3.30
C LEU A 133 8.73 2.08 -4.46
N ALA A 134 9.71 1.26 -4.12
CA ALA A 134 10.59 0.63 -5.09
C ALA A 134 10.95 -0.79 -4.68
N ALA A 135 11.39 -1.59 -5.65
CA ALA A 135 11.95 -2.91 -5.44
C ALA A 135 13.25 -3.05 -6.25
N ALA A 136 14.18 -3.88 -5.77
CA ALA A 136 15.43 -4.14 -6.47
C ALA A 136 15.86 -5.59 -6.34
N VAL A 137 16.37 -6.14 -7.43
CA VAL A 137 17.00 -7.46 -7.48
C VAL A 137 18.52 -7.27 -7.57
N TYR A 138 19.27 -7.87 -6.66
CA TYR A 138 20.73 -7.83 -6.63
C TYR A 138 21.39 -9.10 -7.20
N THR A 139 20.58 -10.12 -7.50
CA THR A 139 21.04 -11.31 -8.22
C THR A 139 21.64 -10.90 -9.56
N THR A 140 22.92 -11.23 -9.77
CA THR A 140 23.70 -10.73 -10.90
C THR A 140 23.09 -11.13 -12.25
N GLY A 141 22.91 -10.13 -13.14
CA GLY A 141 22.44 -10.35 -14.50
C GLY A 141 20.93 -10.54 -14.64
N MET A 142 20.17 -10.38 -13.53
CA MET A 142 18.73 -10.51 -13.51
C MET A 142 18.05 -9.15 -13.43
N SER A 143 17.03 -8.94 -14.25
CA SER A 143 16.09 -7.83 -14.16
C SER A 143 14.92 -8.19 -13.25
N ILE A 144 14.21 -7.18 -12.73
CA ILE A 144 13.02 -7.45 -11.92
C ILE A 144 11.87 -8.08 -12.73
N THR A 145 11.83 -7.83 -14.04
CA THR A 145 10.82 -8.36 -14.95
C THR A 145 11.02 -9.83 -15.29
N GLU A 146 12.20 -10.37 -15.02
CA GLU A 146 12.52 -11.80 -15.22
C GLU A 146 12.15 -12.67 -14.01
N LEU A 147 11.55 -12.09 -12.96
CA LEU A 147 11.04 -12.84 -11.82
C LEU A 147 9.85 -13.71 -12.23
N ASP A 148 10.01 -15.03 -12.16
CA ASP A 148 8.98 -16.02 -12.45
C ASP A 148 7.80 -15.88 -11.49
N GLY A 149 6.59 -15.71 -12.03
CA GLY A 149 5.40 -15.41 -11.24
C GLY A 149 5.48 -14.09 -10.46
N GLY A 150 6.41 -13.20 -10.83
CA GLY A 150 6.68 -11.95 -10.14
C GLY A 150 5.47 -11.01 -10.16
N ILE A 151 4.97 -10.66 -8.97
CA ILE A 151 3.82 -9.77 -8.79
C ILE A 151 4.03 -8.85 -7.58
N ILE A 152 3.75 -7.56 -7.78
CA ILE A 152 3.64 -6.59 -6.71
C ILE A 152 2.16 -6.27 -6.48
N GLU A 153 1.70 -6.49 -5.26
CA GLU A 153 0.34 -6.20 -4.84
C GLU A 153 0.31 -5.17 -3.73
N ILE A 154 -0.59 -4.19 -3.85
CA ILE A 154 -0.91 -3.22 -2.82
C ILE A 154 -2.32 -3.49 -2.33
N PHE A 155 -2.44 -3.79 -1.04
CA PHE A 155 -3.68 -4.10 -0.35
C PHE A 155 -4.11 -2.94 0.53
N GLU A 156 -5.42 -2.81 0.70
CA GLU A 156 -5.97 -2.03 1.80
C GLU A 156 -5.77 -2.77 3.14
N GLY A 157 -5.30 -2.05 4.15
CA GLY A 157 -5.03 -2.65 5.46
C GLY A 157 -3.99 -3.77 5.41
N PHE A 158 -4.13 -4.75 6.30
CA PHE A 158 -3.21 -5.88 6.38
C PHE A 158 -3.68 -7.10 5.57
N MET A 159 -5.00 -7.28 5.44
CA MET A 159 -5.62 -8.40 4.71
C MET A 159 -6.86 -7.96 3.91
N GLY A 160 -6.94 -6.69 3.53
CA GLY A 160 -8.06 -6.17 2.75
C GLY A 160 -7.93 -6.47 1.26
N PRO A 161 -8.83 -5.89 0.44
CA PRO A 161 -8.81 -6.10 -1.00
C PRO A 161 -7.54 -5.55 -1.65
N THR A 162 -7.11 -6.18 -2.75
CA THR A 162 -6.05 -5.67 -3.63
C THR A 162 -6.54 -4.37 -4.30
N LEU A 163 -5.82 -3.28 -4.08
CA LEU A 163 -6.05 -1.97 -4.68
C LEU A 163 -5.33 -1.85 -6.03
N ILE A 164 -4.10 -2.35 -6.09
CA ILE A 164 -3.22 -2.30 -7.26
C ILE A 164 -2.50 -3.64 -7.35
N SER A 165 -2.42 -4.17 -8.57
CA SER A 165 -1.64 -5.36 -8.91
C SER A 165 -0.76 -5.03 -10.12
N ILE A 166 0.51 -5.40 -10.05
CA ILE A 166 1.52 -5.17 -11.06
C ILE A 166 2.20 -6.51 -11.34
N GLU A 167 1.89 -7.10 -12.48
CA GLU A 167 2.55 -8.31 -12.96
C GLU A 167 3.88 -7.94 -13.62
N LEU A 168 5.00 -8.36 -13.04
CA LEU A 168 6.33 -7.88 -13.40
C LEU A 168 6.75 -8.33 -14.80
N GLN A 169 6.40 -9.56 -15.20
CA GLN A 169 6.68 -10.11 -16.53
C GLN A 169 5.89 -9.43 -17.66
N SER A 170 4.84 -8.68 -17.33
CA SER A 170 4.01 -7.96 -18.31
C SER A 170 4.54 -6.57 -18.65
N LEU A 171 5.54 -6.08 -17.90
CA LEU A 171 6.04 -4.72 -18.04
C LEU A 171 6.98 -4.59 -19.24
N ASP A 172 6.84 -3.49 -19.97
CA ASP A 172 7.76 -3.13 -21.05
C ASP A 172 8.98 -2.41 -20.46
N LEU A 173 10.16 -2.98 -20.68
CA LEU A 173 11.45 -2.42 -20.25
C LEU A 173 11.80 -1.10 -20.95
N ASN A 174 11.00 -0.64 -21.93
CA ASN A 174 11.21 0.63 -22.65
C ASN A 174 12.61 0.76 -23.25
N GLY A 175 13.24 -0.36 -23.62
CA GLY A 175 14.59 -0.41 -24.19
C GLY A 175 15.74 -0.39 -23.18
N GLU A 176 15.49 -0.49 -21.87
CA GLU A 176 16.56 -0.72 -20.89
C GLU A 176 17.15 -2.13 -21.00
N ASN A 177 18.47 -2.26 -20.75
CA ASN A 177 19.12 -3.56 -20.68
C ASN A 177 18.70 -4.28 -19.39
N GLY A 178 18.70 -5.62 -19.39
CA GLY A 178 18.28 -6.41 -18.21
C GLY A 178 19.01 -6.05 -16.90
N SER A 179 20.31 -5.73 -16.94
CA SER A 179 21.04 -5.27 -15.74
C SER A 179 20.69 -3.85 -15.30
N ASP A 180 20.27 -3.01 -16.24
CA ASP A 180 19.86 -1.63 -15.97
C ASP A 180 18.41 -1.57 -15.48
N ALA A 181 17.64 -2.66 -15.59
CA ALA A 181 16.26 -2.79 -15.12
C ALA A 181 16.09 -3.72 -13.90
N ALA A 182 17.15 -3.89 -13.10
CA ALA A 182 17.10 -4.68 -11.88
C ALA A 182 16.44 -3.93 -10.70
N GLY A 183 16.39 -2.60 -10.75
CA GLY A 183 15.63 -1.73 -9.86
C GLY A 183 14.36 -1.20 -10.52
N PHE A 184 13.30 -1.03 -9.72
CA PHE A 184 11.99 -0.62 -10.22
C PHE A 184 11.26 0.25 -9.21
N VAL A 185 10.96 1.47 -9.61
CA VAL A 185 10.16 2.43 -8.85
C VAL A 185 8.73 2.37 -9.37
N PHE A 186 7.80 1.92 -8.52
CA PHE A 186 6.51 1.41 -8.98
C PHE A 186 5.27 2.17 -8.47
N LEU A 187 5.39 2.92 -7.38
CA LEU A 187 4.27 3.70 -6.85
C LEU A 187 4.78 4.90 -6.06
N ALA A 188 4.18 6.06 -6.26
CA ALA A 188 4.28 7.19 -5.33
C ALA A 188 2.96 7.37 -4.59
N LEU A 189 3.06 7.68 -3.31
CA LEU A 189 1.97 8.11 -2.44
C LEU A 189 2.30 9.51 -1.97
N SER A 190 1.37 10.44 -2.04
CA SER A 190 1.56 11.77 -1.46
C SER A 190 0.29 12.29 -0.83
N GLU A 191 0.47 12.98 0.28
CA GLU A 191 -0.64 13.61 0.99
C GLU A 191 -1.01 14.92 0.30
N PHE A 192 -2.27 15.14 -0.01
CA PHE A 192 -2.72 16.42 -0.57
C PHE A 192 -4.11 16.74 -0.07
N GLY A 193 -4.23 17.83 0.69
CA GLY A 193 -5.51 18.32 1.21
C GLY A 193 -6.16 17.38 2.23
N GLY A 194 -5.39 16.74 3.09
CA GLY A 194 -5.83 15.78 4.11
C GLY A 194 -6.04 14.35 3.58
N LYS A 195 -5.67 14.06 2.33
CA LYS A 195 -5.88 12.75 1.68
C LYS A 195 -4.63 12.23 1.02
N TRP A 196 -4.35 10.94 1.20
CA TRP A 196 -3.33 10.25 0.42
C TRP A 196 -3.84 9.98 -1.00
N ARG A 197 -3.02 10.37 -1.97
CA ARG A 197 -3.21 10.09 -3.39
C ARG A 197 -2.04 9.25 -3.87
N CYS A 198 -2.27 8.41 -4.85
CA CYS A 198 -1.25 7.60 -5.47
C CYS A 198 -1.08 7.91 -6.96
N ARG A 199 0.14 7.65 -7.44
CA ARG A 199 0.50 7.62 -8.84
C ARG A 199 1.26 6.32 -9.08
N ARG A 200 0.80 5.53 -10.05
CA ARG A 200 1.56 4.38 -10.52
C ARG A 200 2.80 4.90 -11.25
N LEU A 201 3.95 4.39 -10.83
CA LEU A 201 5.24 4.66 -11.44
C LEU A 201 5.65 3.38 -12.18
N GLU A 202 6.31 3.51 -13.32
CA GLU A 202 6.85 2.37 -14.05
C GLU A 202 8.24 2.74 -14.55
N ARG A 203 9.13 3.00 -13.60
CA ARG A 203 10.48 3.48 -13.87
C ARG A 203 11.48 2.40 -13.53
N PHE A 204 12.13 1.87 -14.55
CA PHE A 204 13.27 0.99 -14.41
C PHE A 204 14.54 1.81 -14.19
N CYS A 205 15.45 1.24 -13.40
CA CYS A 205 16.78 1.76 -13.18
C CYS A 205 17.67 0.70 -12.53
N LYS A 206 18.94 1.01 -12.36
CA LYS A 206 19.88 0.11 -11.68
C LYS A 206 19.48 -0.13 -10.22
N PRO A 207 19.85 -1.29 -9.64
CA PRO A 207 19.31 -1.70 -8.34
C PRO A 207 19.93 -0.95 -7.17
N GLU A 208 21.00 -0.16 -7.37
CA GLU A 208 21.67 0.49 -6.26
C GLU A 208 20.80 1.59 -5.64
N LEU A 209 20.73 1.60 -4.30
CA LEU A 209 19.94 2.58 -3.54
C LEU A 209 20.15 4.04 -3.96
N PRO A 210 21.39 4.54 -4.24
CA PRO A 210 21.56 5.92 -4.71
C PRO A 210 20.88 6.21 -6.06
N VAL A 211 20.77 5.21 -6.94
CA VAL A 211 20.09 5.34 -8.24
C VAL A 211 18.58 5.36 -8.02
N LEU A 212 18.05 4.43 -7.21
CA LEU A 212 16.65 4.43 -6.81
C LEU A 212 16.24 5.77 -6.18
N MET A 213 17.04 6.26 -5.22
CA MET A 213 16.83 7.56 -4.56
C MET A 213 16.81 8.74 -5.53
N LYS A 214 17.60 8.68 -6.60
CA LYS A 214 17.63 9.72 -7.63
C LYS A 214 16.33 9.71 -8.43
N VAL A 215 15.94 8.54 -8.95
CA VAL A 215 14.70 8.37 -9.73
C VAL A 215 13.47 8.72 -8.89
N SER A 216 13.40 8.25 -7.65
CA SER A 216 12.28 8.58 -6.76
C SER A 216 12.21 10.06 -6.39
N LYS A 217 13.35 10.75 -6.30
CA LYS A 217 13.36 12.20 -6.10
C LYS A 217 12.81 12.95 -7.31
N GLU A 218 13.21 12.56 -8.52
CA GLU A 218 12.69 13.14 -9.77
C GLU A 218 11.15 12.96 -9.85
N GLU A 219 10.65 11.77 -9.51
CA GLU A 219 9.20 11.50 -9.47
C GLU A 219 8.49 12.29 -8.38
N SER A 220 9.09 12.45 -7.19
CA SER A 220 8.53 13.29 -6.12
C SER A 220 8.43 14.76 -6.55
N GLN A 221 9.45 15.28 -7.26
CA GLN A 221 9.43 16.64 -7.79
C GLN A 221 8.32 16.82 -8.83
N GLN A 222 8.19 15.87 -9.77
CA GLN A 222 7.14 15.93 -10.78
C GLN A 222 5.74 15.87 -10.16
N LEU A 223 5.57 15.08 -9.09
CA LEU A 223 4.33 14.98 -8.34
C LEU A 223 3.94 16.31 -7.67
N GLU A 224 4.91 16.98 -7.07
CA GLU A 224 4.70 18.28 -6.42
C GLU A 224 4.39 19.38 -7.43
N GLU A 225 5.07 19.39 -8.58
CA GLU A 225 4.74 20.29 -9.69
C GLU A 225 3.30 20.09 -10.19
N ASP A 226 2.86 18.84 -10.32
CA ASP A 226 1.48 18.52 -10.71
C ASP A 226 0.47 18.99 -9.66
N PHE A 227 0.79 18.89 -8.36
CA PHE A 227 -0.05 19.45 -7.30
C PHE A 227 -0.13 20.97 -7.36
N ALA A 228 1.01 21.64 -7.53
CA ALA A 228 1.07 23.10 -7.63
C ALA A 228 0.27 23.63 -8.84
N MET A 229 0.27 22.89 -9.95
CA MET A 229 -0.49 23.21 -11.16
C MET A 229 -1.95 22.76 -11.10
N GLY A 230 -2.37 22.04 -10.05
CA GLY A 230 -3.71 21.45 -9.95
C GLY A 230 -3.97 20.33 -10.97
N ASN A 231 -2.91 19.76 -11.55
CA ASN A 231 -2.98 18.68 -12.53
C ASN A 231 -3.16 17.32 -11.84
N LEU A 232 -4.41 17.01 -11.48
CA LEU A 232 -4.73 15.78 -10.75
C LEU A 232 -5.10 14.61 -11.67
N GLN A 233 -4.92 14.72 -12.99
CA GLN A 233 -5.38 13.69 -13.95
C GLN A 233 -4.67 12.34 -13.76
N ASN A 234 -3.40 12.37 -13.36
CA ASN A 234 -2.59 11.17 -13.14
C ASN A 234 -2.54 10.74 -11.66
N LEU A 235 -3.29 11.42 -10.80
CA LEU A 235 -3.33 11.19 -9.36
C LEU A 235 -4.64 10.52 -8.99
N ARG A 236 -4.57 9.25 -8.62
CA ARG A 236 -5.73 8.53 -8.11
C ARG A 236 -5.83 8.76 -6.62
N THR A 237 -7.00 9.15 -6.13
CA THR A 237 -7.22 9.07 -4.68
C THR A 237 -7.25 7.60 -4.30
N LEU A 238 -6.49 7.23 -3.29
CA LEU A 238 -6.63 5.93 -2.66
C LEU A 238 -7.86 5.99 -1.74
N ASP A 239 -9.03 5.99 -2.35
CA ASP A 239 -10.31 5.95 -1.64
C ASP A 239 -10.99 4.61 -1.93
N PHE A 240 -11.77 4.15 -0.94
CA PHE A 240 -12.64 2.98 -1.05
C PHE A 240 -13.48 3.06 -2.33
N ALA A 241 -13.15 2.22 -3.31
CA ALA A 241 -14.10 1.82 -4.32
C ALA A 241 -14.63 0.45 -3.88
N ALA A 242 -15.83 0.43 -3.32
CA ALA A 242 -16.72 -0.71 -3.52
C ALA A 242 -16.95 -0.83 -5.05
N LYS A 243 -15.97 -1.34 -5.78
CA LYS A 243 -16.15 -1.78 -7.16
C LYS A 243 -17.01 -3.03 -7.11
N ARG A 244 -18.32 -2.82 -7.07
CA ARG A 244 -19.24 -3.64 -7.84
C ARG A 244 -18.73 -3.64 -9.28
N MET A 245 -18.69 -4.84 -9.85
CA MET A 245 -18.41 -5.12 -11.25
C MET A 245 -19.01 -4.05 -12.17
N GLU A 246 -18.17 -3.23 -12.79
CA GLU A 246 -18.47 -2.71 -14.12
C GLU A 246 -17.85 -3.68 -15.12
N VAL A 247 -18.70 -4.55 -15.65
CA VAL A 247 -18.42 -5.32 -16.86
C VAL A 247 -18.30 -4.30 -17.98
N VAL A 248 -17.09 -4.13 -18.51
CA VAL A 248 -16.86 -3.44 -19.77
C VAL A 248 -17.61 -4.23 -20.86
N PRO A 249 -18.49 -3.61 -21.68
CA PRO A 249 -19.11 -4.31 -22.78
C PRO A 249 -18.06 -4.51 -23.88
N ASP A 250 -17.58 -5.74 -24.00
CA ASP A 250 -16.68 -6.13 -25.09
C ASP A 250 -17.46 -6.12 -26.41
N SER A 251 -17.02 -5.26 -27.32
CA SER A 251 -17.52 -5.13 -28.67
C SER A 251 -16.59 -5.89 -29.60
N GLY A 252 -17.01 -7.07 -30.04
CA GLY A 252 -16.69 -7.55 -31.39
C GLY A 252 -16.10 -8.94 -31.53
N ARG A 253 -17.01 -9.86 -31.91
CA ARG A 253 -16.90 -10.71 -33.12
C ARG A 253 -15.84 -11.84 -33.13
N VAL A 254 -16.31 -13.07 -32.91
CA VAL A 254 -15.71 -14.28 -33.51
C VAL A 254 -16.81 -15.19 -34.07
N THR A 255 -16.64 -15.56 -35.33
CA THR A 255 -17.40 -16.49 -36.16
C THR A 255 -17.18 -17.96 -35.78
N GLU A 256 -18.23 -18.79 -35.94
CA GLU A 256 -18.31 -20.23 -36.29
C GLU A 256 -17.02 -21.08 -36.23
N THR A 257 -16.95 -22.36 -35.83
CA THR A 257 -17.88 -23.49 -35.57
C THR A 257 -17.01 -24.63 -34.98
N SER A 258 -17.52 -25.49 -34.10
CA SER A 258 -17.42 -26.95 -34.27
C SER A 258 -18.16 -27.69 -33.15
N ARG A 259 -18.73 -28.82 -33.53
CA ARG A 259 -19.65 -29.68 -32.80
C ARG A 259 -18.90 -30.58 -31.83
N PHE A 260 -19.37 -30.70 -30.59
CA PHE A 260 -19.32 -31.94 -29.81
C PHE A 260 -20.51 -31.97 -28.84
N SER A 261 -21.42 -32.92 -29.06
CA SER A 261 -22.50 -33.26 -28.11
C SER A 261 -21.99 -34.28 -27.09
N PRO A 262 -22.39 -34.15 -25.81
CA PRO A 262 -22.74 -35.36 -25.07
C PRO A 262 -24.02 -35.24 -24.23
N ASN A 263 -24.92 -36.18 -24.48
CA ASN A 263 -25.88 -36.86 -23.59
C ASN A 263 -26.73 -36.08 -22.58
N THR A 264 -28.02 -36.04 -22.91
CA THR A 264 -29.17 -35.54 -22.17
C THR A 264 -29.65 -36.54 -21.11
N SER A 265 -29.19 -36.41 -19.86
CA SER A 265 -29.95 -36.93 -18.69
C SER A 265 -29.59 -36.27 -17.35
N LYS A 266 -28.59 -35.38 -17.28
CA LYS A 266 -28.24 -34.61 -16.07
C LYS A 266 -28.65 -33.12 -16.10
N LEU A 267 -29.19 -32.64 -17.22
CA LEU A 267 -29.59 -31.22 -17.43
C LEU A 267 -30.85 -30.79 -16.65
N GLY A 268 -31.75 -31.72 -16.31
CA GLY A 268 -33.00 -31.37 -15.61
C GLY A 268 -32.80 -30.87 -14.18
N LYS A 269 -31.75 -31.36 -13.47
CA LYS A 269 -31.46 -30.94 -12.09
C LYS A 269 -30.71 -29.61 -12.02
N LEU A 270 -29.94 -29.28 -13.05
CA LEU A 270 -29.18 -28.02 -13.12
C LEU A 270 -30.10 -26.82 -13.40
N GLY A 271 -31.10 -26.99 -14.27
CA GLY A 271 -32.09 -25.94 -14.57
C GLY A 271 -32.97 -25.57 -13.37
N VAL A 272 -33.30 -26.54 -12.52
CA VAL A 272 -34.06 -26.31 -11.27
C VAL A 272 -33.21 -25.61 -10.20
N LEU A 273 -31.90 -25.84 -10.18
CA LEU A 273 -30.98 -25.13 -9.28
C LEU A 273 -30.69 -23.70 -9.76
N GLN A 274 -30.56 -23.49 -11.08
CA GLN A 274 -30.44 -22.14 -11.67
C GLN A 274 -31.69 -21.29 -11.46
N SER A 275 -32.89 -21.87 -11.54
CA SER A 275 -34.13 -21.14 -11.26
C SER A 275 -34.26 -20.76 -9.79
N ARG A 276 -33.79 -21.62 -8.86
CA ARG A 276 -33.75 -21.31 -7.43
C ARG A 276 -32.70 -20.27 -7.06
N LEU A 277 -31.52 -20.32 -7.69
CA LEU A 277 -30.47 -19.31 -7.49
C LEU A 277 -30.88 -17.94 -8.04
N SER A 278 -31.55 -17.90 -9.19
CA SER A 278 -32.05 -16.65 -9.76
C SER A 278 -33.22 -16.05 -8.98
N SER A 279 -34.06 -16.87 -8.33
CA SER A 279 -35.08 -16.38 -7.39
C SER A 279 -34.49 -15.85 -6.09
N LEU A 280 -33.46 -16.49 -5.54
CA LEU A 280 -32.73 -16.03 -4.34
C LEU A 280 -31.96 -14.72 -4.61
N ALA A 281 -31.30 -14.62 -5.76
CA ALA A 281 -30.59 -13.41 -6.18
C ALA A 281 -31.53 -12.22 -6.42
N LYS A 282 -32.77 -12.45 -6.89
CA LYS A 282 -33.79 -11.38 -6.99
C LYS A 282 -34.30 -10.95 -5.62
N GLN A 283 -34.45 -11.88 -4.68
CA GLN A 283 -34.95 -11.58 -3.33
C GLN A 283 -33.92 -10.79 -2.49
N GLU A 284 -32.62 -11.10 -2.62
CA GLU A 284 -31.54 -10.33 -1.98
C GLU A 284 -31.33 -8.96 -2.61
N LYS A 285 -31.55 -8.82 -3.93
CA LYS A 285 -31.44 -7.54 -4.63
C LYS A 285 -32.53 -6.56 -4.20
N ASP A 286 -33.78 -7.02 -4.08
CA ASP A 286 -34.90 -6.18 -3.64
C ASP A 286 -34.81 -5.79 -2.15
N GLU A 287 -34.32 -6.68 -1.28
CA GLU A 287 -34.05 -6.32 0.13
C GLU A 287 -32.85 -5.38 0.28
N GLY A 288 -31.80 -5.60 -0.50
CA GLY A 288 -30.61 -4.76 -0.54
C GLY A 288 -30.93 -3.34 -1.00
N GLU A 289 -31.69 -3.21 -2.09
CA GLU A 289 -32.13 -1.92 -2.62
C GLU A 289 -33.03 -1.17 -1.63
N ARG A 290 -33.96 -1.85 -0.96
CA ARG A 290 -34.79 -1.23 0.10
C ARG A 290 -33.98 -0.76 1.30
N LYS A 291 -32.98 -1.55 1.76
CA LYS A 291 -32.09 -1.16 2.87
C LYS A 291 -31.18 0.00 2.49
N THR A 292 -30.72 0.08 1.23
CA THR A 292 -29.91 1.22 0.76
C THR A 292 -30.74 2.49 0.59
N VAL A 293 -31.96 2.40 0.08
CA VAL A 293 -32.87 3.56 -0.07
C VAL A 293 -33.28 4.12 1.29
N ALA A 294 -33.54 3.26 2.28
CA ALA A 294 -33.84 3.69 3.65
C ALA A 294 -32.63 4.35 4.35
N ARG A 295 -31.40 3.90 4.05
CA ARG A 295 -30.17 4.53 4.56
C ARG A 295 -29.91 5.88 3.90
N LEU A 296 -30.11 5.99 2.59
CA LEU A 296 -29.94 7.25 1.86
C LEU A 296 -30.97 8.30 2.30
N SER A 297 -32.23 7.91 2.52
CA SER A 297 -33.26 8.84 3.02
C SER A 297 -32.99 9.31 4.46
N ALA A 298 -32.41 8.45 5.30
CA ALA A 298 -31.98 8.83 6.65
C ALA A 298 -30.84 9.86 6.62
N VAL A 299 -29.87 9.69 5.70
CA VAL A 299 -28.77 10.63 5.49
C VAL A 299 -29.28 11.97 4.94
N GLU A 300 -30.21 11.97 3.98
CA GLU A 300 -30.84 13.19 3.47
C GLU A 300 -31.61 13.95 4.56
N ALA A 301 -32.34 13.23 5.42
CA ALA A 301 -33.05 13.84 6.55
C ALA A 301 -32.08 14.47 7.57
N GLU A 302 -30.94 13.82 7.82
CA GLU A 302 -29.90 14.35 8.72
C GLU A 302 -29.20 15.58 8.11
N GLN A 303 -28.92 15.55 6.81
CA GLN A 303 -28.36 16.68 6.08
C GLN A 303 -29.29 17.90 6.13
N GLN A 304 -30.60 17.71 5.87
CA GLN A 304 -31.59 18.79 5.98
C GLN A 304 -31.67 19.35 7.41
N ARG A 305 -31.55 18.49 8.43
CA ARG A 305 -31.54 18.92 9.83
C ARG A 305 -30.31 19.75 10.17
N MET A 306 -29.14 19.39 9.63
CA MET A 306 -27.91 20.17 9.80
C MET A 306 -27.98 21.50 9.06
N SER A 307 -28.49 21.54 7.82
CA SER A 307 -28.68 22.80 7.08
C SER A 307 -29.57 23.79 7.83
N ARG A 308 -30.68 23.32 8.43
CA ARG A 308 -31.55 24.18 9.27
C ARG A 308 -30.84 24.68 10.53
N ARG A 309 -29.93 23.89 11.11
CA ARG A 309 -29.14 24.33 12.28
C ARG A 309 -28.12 25.38 11.91
N LEU A 310 -27.45 25.24 10.76
CA LEU A 310 -26.51 26.23 10.25
C LEU A 310 -27.20 27.55 9.94
N MET A 311 -28.36 27.51 9.28
CA MET A 311 -29.15 28.72 9.00
C MET A 311 -29.57 29.45 10.28
N ASN A 312 -29.99 28.71 11.31
CA ASN A 312 -30.29 29.30 12.63
C ASN A 312 -29.05 29.86 13.36
N ILE A 313 -27.84 29.39 13.04
CA ILE A 313 -26.60 29.91 13.61
C ILE A 313 -26.19 31.18 12.86
N GLU A 314 -26.31 31.19 11.54
CA GLU A 314 -26.10 32.37 10.69
C GLU A 314 -27.03 33.51 11.10
N ASP A 315 -28.34 33.26 11.24
CA ASP A 315 -29.30 34.27 11.70
C ASP A 315 -28.95 34.84 13.09
N LYS A 316 -28.41 34.00 13.99
CA LYS A 316 -27.98 34.45 15.32
C LYS A 316 -26.69 35.25 15.27
N LEU A 317 -25.77 34.93 14.37
CA LEU A 317 -24.55 35.69 14.16
C LEU A 317 -24.87 37.07 13.57
N ASP A 318 -25.80 37.14 12.62
CA ASP A 318 -26.26 38.40 12.05
C ASP A 318 -26.94 39.29 13.09
N MET A 319 -27.81 38.73 13.94
CA MET A 319 -28.41 39.48 15.06
C MET A 319 -27.36 40.01 16.06
N LEU A 320 -26.31 39.24 16.35
CA LEU A 320 -25.23 39.68 17.23
C LEU A 320 -24.35 40.76 16.59
N LEU A 321 -24.13 40.68 15.28
CA LEU A 321 -23.38 41.67 14.52
C LEU A 321 -24.15 42.99 14.39
N ASP A 322 -25.47 42.96 14.24
CA ASP A 322 -26.31 44.16 14.24
C ASP A 322 -26.46 44.79 15.63
N ALA A 323 -26.38 44.01 16.71
CA ALA A 323 -26.37 44.53 18.08
C ALA A 323 -25.04 45.18 18.49
N LEU A 324 -23.98 45.01 17.68
CA LEU A 324 -22.64 45.60 17.89
C LEU A 324 -22.42 46.89 17.09
N LYS A 325 -23.39 47.32 16.27
CA LYS A 325 -23.42 48.64 15.61
C LYS A 325 -24.19 49.66 16.44
#